data_AF-A0A956DZV7-F1
#
_entry.id   AF-A0A956DZV7-F1
#
_cell.length_a   1.000
_cell.length_b   1.000
_cell.length_c   1.000
_cell.angle_alpha   90.00
_cell.angle_beta   90.00
_cell.angle_gamma   90.00
#
_symmetry.space_group_name_H-M   'P 1'
#
loop_
_entity.id
_entity.type
_entity.pdbx_description
1 polymer ?
#
loop_
_entity_poly.entity_id
_entity_poly.type
_entity_poly.pdbx_seq_one_letter_code
_entity_poly.pdbx_strand_id
1 'polypeptide(L)'
;MQIPGYRYRDTTLTPSSIEPQVFAAMKEAALFGDDDIRALRRSGPILEPRIEEILDVWYGFVGSKPFLLEHFSHRDTREPIGDYLGRVRARFGQWIRDTAAADYDDTWLAWQLEIGRRHHRVGKNR
;
A
#
# COMPACT_ATOMS: atom_id res chain seq x y z
N MET A 1 -3.05 6.75 -16.35
CA MET A 1 -4.39 6.25 -15.95
C MET A 1 -4.67 6.76 -14.55
N GLN A 2 -5.89 7.26 -14.27
CA GLN A 2 -6.24 7.77 -12.94
C GLN A 2 -6.75 6.61 -12.07
N ILE A 3 -6.13 6.37 -10.90
CA ILE A 3 -6.58 5.33 -9.96
C ILE A 3 -7.46 5.98 -8.89
N PRO A 4 -8.76 5.63 -8.78
CA PRO A 4 -9.66 6.27 -7.82
C PRO A 4 -9.16 6.21 -6.37
N GLY A 5 -9.08 7.39 -5.75
CA GLY A 5 -8.62 7.58 -4.38
C GLY A 5 -7.11 7.43 -4.17
N TYR A 6 -6.33 7.16 -5.22
CA TYR A 6 -4.87 7.14 -5.11
C TYR A 6 -4.34 8.58 -5.17
N ARG A 7 -3.78 9.05 -4.05
CA ARG A 7 -3.40 10.45 -3.82
C ARG A 7 -1.91 10.58 -3.45
N TYR A 8 -1.07 9.64 -3.89
CA TYR A 8 0.37 9.77 -3.68
C TYR A 8 0.86 11.06 -4.34
N ARG A 9 1.72 11.81 -3.63
CA ARG A 9 2.22 13.14 -4.00
C ARG A 9 1.17 14.27 -4.01
N ASP A 10 -0.02 14.04 -3.46
CA ASP A 10 -0.98 15.12 -3.21
C ASP A 10 -0.50 15.99 -2.03
N THR A 11 -0.20 17.25 -2.31
CA THR A 11 0.33 18.23 -1.33
C THR A 11 -0.69 18.65 -0.27
N THR A 12 -1.97 18.27 -0.43
CA THR A 12 -3.01 18.51 0.58
C THR A 12 -3.08 17.42 1.65
N LEU A 13 -2.28 16.35 1.53
CA LEU A 13 -2.17 15.33 2.56
C LEU A 13 -1.47 15.86 3.82
N THR A 14 -1.87 15.33 4.97
CA THR A 14 -1.19 15.62 6.24
C THR A 14 0.25 15.11 6.17
N PRO A 15 1.26 15.97 6.45
CA PRO A 15 2.65 15.53 6.55
C PRO A 15 2.83 14.46 7.63
N SER A 16 3.78 13.56 7.44
CA SER A 16 4.18 12.64 8.50
C SER A 16 4.84 13.39 9.64
N SER A 17 4.58 12.98 10.89
CA SER A 17 5.29 13.49 12.07
C SER A 17 6.61 12.73 12.34
N ILE A 18 6.99 11.79 11.48
CA ILE A 18 8.25 11.04 11.60
C ILE A 18 9.39 11.96 11.17
N GLU A 19 10.28 12.27 12.11
CA GLU A 19 11.47 13.08 11.83
C GLU A 19 12.50 12.30 10.98
N PRO A 20 13.32 12.98 10.16
CA PRO A 20 14.30 12.31 9.29
C PRO A 20 15.26 11.37 10.04
N GLN A 21 15.76 11.77 11.22
CA GLN A 21 16.61 10.92 12.05
C GLN A 21 15.90 9.66 12.57
N VAL A 22 14.60 9.76 12.89
CA VAL A 22 13.81 8.61 13.32
C VAL A 22 13.61 7.67 12.13
N PHE A 23 13.33 8.20 10.95
CA PHE A 23 13.18 7.37 9.76
C PHE A 23 14.49 6.68 9.36
N ALA A 24 15.64 7.35 9.51
CA ALA A 24 16.95 6.73 9.32
C ALA A 24 17.18 5.58 10.32
N ALA A 25 16.87 5.79 11.61
CA ALA A 25 16.97 4.73 12.63
C ALA A 25 16.02 3.55 12.35
N MET A 26 14.82 3.80 11.80
CA MET A 26 13.90 2.75 11.37
C MET A 26 14.49 1.90 10.23
N LYS A 27 15.14 2.54 9.25
CA LYS A 27 15.83 1.82 8.16
C LYS A 27 16.98 0.98 8.72
N GLU A 28 17.80 1.54 9.60
CA GLU A 28 18.89 0.82 10.26
C GLU A 28 18.38 -0.39 11.06
N ALA A 29 17.33 -0.21 11.87
CA ALA A 29 16.71 -1.29 12.64
C ALA A 29 16.12 -2.40 11.74
N ALA A 30 15.70 -2.06 10.52
CA ALA A 30 15.22 -3.00 9.51
C ALA A 30 16.35 -3.59 8.64
N LEU A 31 17.62 -3.25 8.91
CA LEU A 31 18.78 -3.59 8.09
C LEU A 31 18.64 -3.13 6.63
N PHE A 32 17.90 -2.04 6.41
CA PHE A 32 17.58 -1.50 5.10
C PHE A 32 18.61 -0.45 4.69
N GLY A 33 19.42 -0.76 3.67
CA GLY A 33 20.47 0.10 3.15
C GLY A 33 20.43 0.27 1.63
N ASP A 34 21.54 0.80 1.08
CA ASP A 34 21.66 1.11 -0.34
C ASP A 34 21.56 -0.13 -1.24
N ASP A 35 21.99 -1.29 -0.75
CA ASP A 35 21.86 -2.56 -1.47
C ASP A 35 20.39 -2.96 -1.64
N ASP A 36 19.56 -2.76 -0.61
CA ASP A 36 18.11 -3.03 -0.66
C ASP A 36 17.40 -2.08 -1.62
N ILE A 37 17.77 -0.79 -1.61
CA ILE A 37 17.25 0.20 -2.57
C ILE A 37 17.59 -0.23 -4.01
N ARG A 38 18.83 -0.65 -4.26
CA ARG A 38 19.23 -1.17 -5.59
C ARG A 38 18.46 -2.43 -5.95
N ALA A 39 18.26 -3.35 -5.01
CA ALA A 39 17.54 -4.60 -5.23
C ALA A 39 16.05 -4.35 -5.52
N LEU A 40 15.39 -3.46 -4.78
CA LEU A 40 14.00 -3.06 -5.00
C LEU A 40 13.82 -2.46 -6.40
N ARG A 41 14.70 -1.54 -6.80
CA ARG A 41 14.65 -0.94 -8.14
C ARG A 41 14.84 -1.97 -9.25
N ARG A 42 15.74 -2.94 -9.05
CA ARG A 42 15.90 -4.07 -9.97
C ARG A 42 14.67 -4.98 -10.02
N SER A 43 13.92 -5.09 -8.93
CA SER A 43 12.68 -5.87 -8.89
C SER A 43 11.55 -5.26 -9.73
N GLY A 44 11.52 -3.92 -9.90
CA GLY A 44 10.45 -3.22 -10.62
C GLY A 44 10.14 -3.82 -12.00
N PRO A 45 11.10 -3.89 -12.93
CA PRO A 45 10.88 -4.50 -14.25
C PRO A 45 10.52 -5.99 -14.22
N ILE A 46 10.90 -6.72 -13.16
CA ILE A 46 10.56 -8.14 -12.97
C ILE A 46 9.10 -8.28 -12.51
N LEU A 47 8.67 -7.40 -11.61
CA LEU A 47 7.34 -7.42 -11.00
C LEU A 47 6.27 -6.82 -11.92
N GLU A 48 6.58 -5.76 -12.67
CA GLU A 48 5.62 -5.03 -13.49
C GLU A 48 4.70 -5.93 -14.36
N PRO A 49 5.23 -6.87 -15.17
CA PRO A 49 4.37 -7.74 -15.99
C PRO A 49 3.60 -8.79 -15.18
N ARG A 50 3.88 -8.93 -13.88
CA ARG A 50 3.31 -9.95 -12.97
C ARG A 50 2.39 -9.35 -11.90
N ILE A 51 2.15 -8.04 -11.89
CA ILE A 51 1.39 -7.39 -10.82
C ILE A 51 0.00 -8.00 -10.65
N GLU A 52 -0.72 -8.27 -11.75
CA GLU A 52 -2.05 -8.89 -11.64
C GLU A 52 -1.99 -10.31 -11.07
N GLU A 53 -0.99 -11.11 -11.45
CA GLU A 53 -0.80 -12.47 -10.91
C GLU A 53 -0.48 -12.43 -9.40
N ILE A 54 0.34 -11.46 -8.96
CA ILE A 54 0.65 -11.24 -7.53
C ILE A 54 -0.62 -10.88 -6.76
N LEU A 55 -1.42 -9.97 -7.32
CA LEU A 55 -2.68 -9.54 -6.71
C LEU A 55 -3.68 -10.71 -6.65
N ASP A 56 -3.72 -11.60 -7.65
CA ASP A 56 -4.58 -12.79 -7.62
C ASP A 56 -4.20 -13.74 -6.49
N VAL A 57 -2.90 -14.00 -6.29
CA VAL A 57 -2.43 -14.81 -5.17
C VAL A 57 -2.79 -14.17 -3.83
N TRP A 58 -2.55 -12.86 -3.69
CA TRP A 58 -2.84 -12.13 -2.46
C TRP A 58 -4.34 -12.12 -2.11
N TYR A 59 -5.20 -11.73 -3.07
CA TYR A 59 -6.64 -11.68 -2.84
C TYR A 59 -7.28 -13.07 -2.78
N GLY A 60 -6.70 -14.08 -3.43
CA GLY A 60 -7.07 -15.47 -3.23
C GLY A 60 -6.83 -15.91 -1.78
N PHE A 61 -5.66 -15.58 -1.21
CA PHE A 61 -5.38 -15.83 0.21
C PHE A 61 -6.37 -15.11 1.14
N VAL A 62 -6.57 -13.80 0.96
CA VAL A 62 -7.51 -13.01 1.77
C VAL A 62 -8.94 -13.57 1.67
N GLY A 63 -9.40 -13.87 0.45
CA GLY A 63 -10.73 -14.42 0.19
C GLY A 63 -10.93 -15.83 0.76
N SER A 64 -9.86 -16.61 0.91
CA SER A 64 -9.93 -17.95 1.52
C SER A 64 -10.11 -17.97 3.04
N LYS A 65 -10.01 -16.80 3.71
CA LYS A 65 -10.08 -16.67 5.17
C LYS A 65 -11.24 -15.73 5.55
N PRO A 66 -12.37 -16.25 6.08
CA PRO A 66 -13.53 -15.42 6.41
C PRO A 66 -13.23 -14.22 7.33
N PHE A 67 -12.35 -14.40 8.31
CA PHE A 67 -11.94 -13.34 9.26
C PHE A 67 -11.03 -12.27 8.64
N LEU A 68 -10.47 -12.49 7.45
CA LEU A 68 -9.76 -11.45 6.69
C LEU A 68 -10.71 -10.77 5.70
N LEU A 69 -11.53 -11.57 5.01
CA LEU A 69 -12.50 -11.09 4.03
C LEU A 69 -13.56 -10.16 4.63
N GLU A 70 -13.88 -10.31 5.91
CA GLU A 70 -14.85 -9.44 6.59
C GLU A 70 -14.49 -7.95 6.53
N HIS A 71 -13.20 -7.60 6.44
CA HIS A 71 -12.76 -6.21 6.31
C HIS A 71 -13.12 -5.60 4.95
N PHE A 72 -13.54 -6.40 3.99
CA PHE A 72 -13.99 -6.00 2.65
C PHE A 72 -15.48 -6.28 2.41
N SER A 73 -16.22 -6.62 3.46
CA SER A 73 -17.61 -7.07 3.36
C SER A 73 -18.58 -6.08 3.99
N HIS A 74 -19.85 -6.16 3.61
CA HIS A 74 -20.93 -5.47 4.30
C HIS A 74 -21.00 -5.94 5.75
N ARG A 75 -21.15 -5.00 6.69
CA ARG A 75 -21.22 -5.33 8.13
C ARG A 75 -22.43 -6.20 8.47
N ASP A 76 -23.54 -5.96 7.78
CA ASP A 76 -24.83 -6.59 8.11
C ASP A 76 -25.01 -7.93 7.39
N THR A 77 -24.73 -8.00 6.08
CA THR A 77 -24.92 -9.22 5.28
C THR A 77 -23.69 -10.14 5.27
N ARG A 78 -22.52 -9.64 5.68
CA ARG A 78 -21.22 -10.32 5.57
C ARG A 78 -20.80 -10.64 4.12
N GLU A 79 -21.52 -10.12 3.12
CA GLU A 79 -21.19 -10.34 1.71
C GLU A 79 -20.02 -9.42 1.27
N PRO A 80 -19.06 -9.93 0.48
CA PRO A 80 -17.96 -9.14 -0.05
C PRO A 80 -18.43 -8.01 -0.97
N ILE A 81 -17.83 -6.82 -0.82
CA ILE A 81 -18.14 -5.65 -1.64
C ILE A 81 -17.22 -5.64 -2.87
N GLY A 82 -17.67 -6.23 -3.97
CA GLY A 82 -16.86 -6.40 -5.20
C GLY A 82 -16.24 -5.10 -5.72
N ASP A 83 -17.02 -4.03 -5.78
CA ASP A 83 -16.58 -2.69 -6.17
C ASP A 83 -15.47 -2.12 -5.27
N TYR A 84 -15.57 -2.35 -3.96
CA TYR A 84 -14.58 -1.90 -3.00
C TYR A 84 -13.27 -2.68 -3.19
N LEU A 85 -13.36 -4.01 -3.34
CA LEU A 85 -12.23 -4.88 -3.63
C LEU A 85 -11.52 -4.47 -4.93
N GLY A 86 -12.26 -4.24 -6.02
CA GLY A 86 -11.68 -3.79 -7.29
C GLY A 86 -10.92 -2.47 -7.17
N ARG A 87 -11.48 -1.49 -6.45
CA ARG A 87 -10.81 -0.20 -6.21
C ARG A 87 -9.58 -0.33 -5.30
N VAL A 88 -9.64 -1.15 -4.26
CA VAL A 88 -8.48 -1.37 -3.37
C VAL A 88 -7.38 -2.13 -4.12
N ARG A 89 -7.75 -3.13 -4.91
CA ARG A 89 -6.82 -3.91 -5.74
C ARG A 89 -6.01 -3.02 -6.67
N ALA A 90 -6.66 -2.09 -7.38
CA ALA A 90 -5.96 -1.14 -8.25
C ALA A 90 -4.92 -0.30 -7.49
N ARG A 91 -5.26 0.18 -6.28
CA ARG A 91 -4.33 0.92 -5.43
C ARG A 91 -3.19 0.03 -4.89
N PHE A 92 -3.47 -1.23 -4.58
CA PHE A 92 -2.44 -2.19 -4.17
C PHE A 92 -1.44 -2.41 -5.32
N GLY A 93 -1.92 -2.64 -6.54
CA GLY A 93 -1.03 -2.78 -7.70
C GLY A 93 -0.11 -1.58 -7.90
N GLN A 94 -0.60 -0.36 -7.66
CA GLN A 94 0.25 0.82 -7.66
C GLN A 94 1.24 0.84 -6.49
N TRP A 95 0.83 0.46 -5.28
CA TRP A 95 1.72 0.36 -4.12
C TRP A 95 2.91 -0.60 -4.36
N ILE A 96 2.72 -1.69 -5.11
CA ILE A 96 3.84 -2.58 -5.51
C ILE A 96 4.88 -1.80 -6.33
N ARG A 97 4.41 -1.01 -7.32
CA ARG A 97 5.28 -0.16 -8.16
C ARG A 97 6.02 0.88 -7.32
N ASP A 98 5.31 1.57 -6.43
CA ASP A 98 5.89 2.61 -5.58
C ASP A 98 6.95 2.04 -4.63
N THR A 99 6.70 0.84 -4.11
CA THR A 99 7.63 0.13 -3.24
C THR A 99 8.90 -0.23 -4.00
N ALA A 100 8.76 -0.77 -5.22
CA ALA A 100 9.88 -1.12 -6.09
C ALA A 100 10.67 0.10 -6.60
N ALA A 101 10.03 1.27 -6.76
CA ALA A 101 10.73 2.50 -7.12
C ALA A 101 11.74 2.95 -6.04
N ALA A 102 11.47 2.60 -4.78
CA ALA A 102 12.32 2.88 -3.62
C ALA A 102 12.63 4.37 -3.40
N ASP A 103 11.70 5.25 -3.78
CA ASP A 103 11.82 6.70 -3.57
C ASP A 103 11.18 7.10 -2.23
N TYR A 104 11.92 6.87 -1.15
CA TYR A 104 11.43 7.02 0.23
C TYR A 104 11.81 8.38 0.82
N ASP A 105 11.05 9.40 0.44
CA ASP A 105 11.14 10.79 0.89
C ASP A 105 9.97 11.19 1.82
N ASP A 106 9.89 12.47 2.19
CA ASP A 106 8.80 12.99 3.04
C ASP A 106 7.42 12.83 2.40
N THR A 107 7.35 12.84 1.06
CA THR A 107 6.11 12.63 0.31
C THR A 107 5.66 11.17 0.43
N TRP A 108 6.61 10.23 0.38
CA TRP A 108 6.37 8.82 0.66
C TRP A 108 5.92 8.61 2.10
N LEU A 109 6.54 9.27 3.08
CA LEU A 109 6.12 9.19 4.48
C LEU A 109 4.70 9.72 4.71
N ALA A 110 4.33 10.85 4.10
CA ALA A 110 2.96 11.36 4.14
C ALA A 110 1.95 10.35 3.55
N TRP A 111 2.35 9.63 2.50
CA TRP A 111 1.52 8.58 1.91
C TRP A 111 1.43 7.33 2.79
N GLN A 112 2.49 6.92 3.48
CA GLN A 112 2.42 5.84 4.47
C GLN A 112 1.44 6.18 5.61
N LEU A 113 1.44 7.44 6.07
CA LEU A 113 0.48 7.92 7.06
C LEU A 113 -0.97 7.80 6.55
N GLU A 114 -1.23 8.21 5.30
CA GLU A 114 -2.57 8.09 4.69
C GLU A 114 -2.99 6.63 4.49
N ILE A 115 -2.07 5.74 4.10
CA ILE A 115 -2.33 4.29 4.03
C ILE A 115 -2.71 3.76 5.42
N GLY A 116 -1.94 4.10 6.45
CA GLY A 116 -2.25 3.71 7.84
C GLY A 116 -3.62 4.22 8.29
N ARG A 117 -3.95 5.48 8.00
CA ARG A 117 -5.26 6.08 8.29
C ARG A 117 -6.39 5.31 7.63
N ARG A 118 -6.22 4.83 6.39
CA ARG A 118 -7.23 4.07 5.62
C ARG A 118 -7.43 2.64 6.09
N HIS A 119 -6.46 2.05 6.77
CA HIS A 119 -6.62 0.75 7.44
C HIS A 119 -7.24 0.92 8.84
N HIS A 120 -6.97 2.05 9.50
CA HIS A 120 -7.56 2.39 10.79
C HIS A 120 -9.00 2.91 10.67
N ARG A 121 -9.80 2.81 11.75
CA ARG A 121 -11.19 3.31 11.80
C ARG A 121 -11.35 4.80 11.49
N VAL A 122 -10.28 5.58 11.60
CA VAL A 122 -10.28 7.04 11.32
C VAL A 122 -10.49 7.32 9.82
N GLY A 123 -9.97 6.47 8.93
CA GLY A 123 -10.06 6.67 7.48
C GLY A 123 -10.64 5.52 6.68
N LYS A 124 -10.83 4.34 7.29
CA LYS A 124 -11.44 3.21 6.60
C LYS A 124 -12.85 3.54 6.11
N ASN A 125 -13.13 3.21 4.85
CA ASN A 125 -14.41 3.46 4.15
C ASN A 125 -14.79 4.95 3.99
N ARG A 126 -13.81 5.86 4.01
CA ARG A 126 -13.96 7.29 3.71
C ARG A 126 -13.18 7.70 2.48
#